data_AF-A0A1J5IQ73-F1
#
_entry.id   AF-A0A1J5IQ73-F1
#
_cell.length_a   1.000
_cell.length_b   1.000
_cell.length_c   1.000
_cell.angle_alpha   90.00
_cell.angle_beta   90.00
_cell.angle_gamma   90.00
#
_symmetry.space_group_name_H-M   'P 1'
#
loop_
_entity.id
_entity.type
_entity.pdbx_description
1 polymer ?
#
loop_
_entity_poly.entity_id
_entity_poly.type
_entity_poly.pdbx_seq_one_letter_code
_entity_poly.pdbx_strand_id
1 'polypeptide(L)'
;MKKLLLTAAVLFVAANVNAAPVTSGGAFIMYNGASSNSQPSTLTLDLNGTVPGSQGVMNTDATISGWVDQVAGTWGVSSTTKFSGAKWTATAGQLLLTPGSYALDTTTNTFVAGSGVAAYDGMMNITVGANQVAGAINFAWGASTGIRVVEVWNVNGDGSLTAAAAPGMENGPFPTFQASFGLTAPNLISSVPEPASMLLIGSGLAGLLGLSRRRK
;
A
#
# COMPACT_ATOMS: atom_id res chain seq x y z
N MET A 1 -3.48 -64.21 5.55
CA MET A 1 -4.45 -63.10 5.48
C MET A 1 -3.66 -61.79 5.51
N LYS A 2 -3.39 -61.18 4.34
CA LYS A 2 -2.61 -59.93 4.24
C LYS A 2 -3.58 -58.74 4.32
N LYS A 3 -3.45 -57.91 5.36
CA LYS A 3 -4.21 -56.66 5.50
C LYS A 3 -3.60 -55.62 4.57
N LEU A 4 -4.37 -55.19 3.57
CA LEU A 4 -4.03 -54.07 2.69
C LEU A 4 -4.46 -52.78 3.40
N LEU A 5 -3.50 -51.99 3.89
CA LEU A 5 -3.79 -50.63 4.37
C LEU A 5 -3.86 -49.72 3.15
N LEU A 6 -5.04 -49.17 2.88
CA LEU A 6 -5.23 -48.06 1.94
C LEU A 6 -4.89 -46.76 2.67
N THR A 7 -3.75 -46.15 2.35
CA THR A 7 -3.43 -44.79 2.79
C THR A 7 -4.05 -43.82 1.79
N ALA A 8 -5.13 -43.14 2.18
CA ALA A 8 -5.68 -42.04 1.41
C ALA A 8 -4.73 -40.83 1.54
N ALA A 9 -3.93 -40.59 0.51
CA ALA A 9 -3.19 -39.33 0.37
C ALA A 9 -4.18 -38.25 -0.04
N VAL A 10 -4.61 -37.42 0.92
CA VAL A 10 -5.30 -36.16 0.61
C VAL A 10 -4.25 -35.23 0.02
N LEU A 11 -4.24 -35.14 -1.31
CA LEU A 11 -3.42 -34.19 -2.05
C LEU A 11 -4.06 -32.81 -1.92
N PHE A 12 -3.62 -32.00 -0.96
CA PHE A 12 -3.91 -30.57 -0.97
C PHE A 12 -3.09 -29.95 -2.11
N VAL A 13 -3.72 -29.76 -3.26
CA VAL A 13 -3.20 -28.85 -4.28
C VAL A 13 -3.54 -27.44 -3.80
N ALA A 14 -2.62 -26.83 -3.04
CA ALA A 14 -2.66 -25.39 -2.79
C ALA A 14 -2.36 -24.70 -4.14
N ALA A 15 -3.41 -24.19 -4.78
CA ALA A 15 -3.23 -23.26 -5.88
C ALA A 15 -2.62 -21.98 -5.28
N ASN A 16 -1.30 -21.80 -5.45
CA ASN A 16 -0.63 -20.52 -5.16
C ASN A 16 -1.07 -19.50 -6.21
N VAL A 17 -2.27 -18.93 -6.03
CA VAL A 17 -2.69 -17.68 -6.64
C VAL A 17 -2.48 -16.59 -5.58
N ASN A 18 -1.21 -16.27 -5.30
CA ASN A 18 -0.89 -15.32 -4.22
C ASN A 18 -1.27 -13.87 -4.55
N ALA A 19 -1.42 -13.54 -5.84
CA ALA A 19 -1.83 -12.21 -6.29
C ALA A 19 -3.36 -12.13 -6.43
N ALA A 20 -4.01 -11.40 -5.52
CA ALA A 20 -5.41 -11.05 -5.60
C ALA A 20 -5.63 -10.01 -6.70
N PRO A 21 -6.49 -10.27 -7.70
CA PRO A 21 -6.58 -9.41 -8.87
C PRO A 21 -7.52 -8.23 -8.63
N VAL A 22 -7.12 -7.04 -9.11
CA VAL A 22 -7.98 -5.85 -9.21
C VAL A 22 -8.80 -6.00 -10.50
N THR A 23 -9.85 -6.82 -10.45
CA THR A 23 -10.70 -7.17 -11.60
C THR A 23 -11.89 -6.22 -11.80
N SER A 24 -12.24 -5.45 -10.77
CA SER A 24 -13.35 -4.49 -10.81
C SER A 24 -13.14 -3.38 -9.77
N GLY A 25 -13.59 -2.17 -10.07
CA GLY A 25 -13.67 -1.09 -9.07
C GLY A 25 -12.36 -0.36 -8.79
N GLY A 26 -11.37 -0.47 -9.67
CA GLY A 26 -10.17 0.35 -9.55
C GLY A 26 -10.39 1.77 -10.11
N ALA A 27 -9.84 2.79 -9.46
CA ALA A 27 -9.75 4.14 -10.03
C ALA A 27 -8.37 4.76 -9.78
N PHE A 28 -7.77 5.34 -10.81
CA PHE A 28 -6.63 6.25 -10.66
C PHE A 28 -7.15 7.69 -10.68
N ILE A 29 -6.81 8.46 -9.66
CA ILE A 29 -7.22 9.85 -9.51
C ILE A 29 -5.95 10.69 -9.35
N MET A 30 -5.82 11.73 -10.17
CA MET A 30 -4.79 12.74 -9.97
C MET A 30 -5.42 13.99 -9.41
N TYR A 31 -4.84 14.50 -8.33
CA TYR A 31 -5.23 15.74 -7.69
C TYR A 31 -4.21 16.82 -8.01
N ASN A 32 -4.67 18.07 -8.01
CA ASN A 32 -3.76 19.20 -8.11
C ASN A 32 -2.77 19.19 -6.93
N GLY A 33 -1.59 19.78 -7.12
CA GLY A 33 -0.63 19.92 -6.03
C GLY A 33 -1.09 20.88 -4.94
N ALA A 34 -0.51 20.74 -3.74
CA ALA A 34 -0.59 21.79 -2.73
C ALA A 34 0.04 23.07 -3.30
N SER A 35 -0.77 24.09 -3.59
CA SER A 35 -0.26 25.38 -4.05
C SER A 35 0.50 26.05 -2.91
N SER A 36 1.81 25.87 -2.83
CA SER A 36 2.66 26.71 -1.98
C SER A 36 3.56 27.55 -2.88
N ASN A 37 3.03 28.72 -3.20
CA ASN A 37 3.84 29.89 -3.51
C ASN A 37 4.84 30.04 -2.36
N SER A 38 6.14 29.77 -2.62
CA SER A 38 7.26 29.53 -1.68
C SER A 38 7.61 28.05 -1.48
N GLN A 39 8.26 27.45 -2.49
CA GLN A 39 9.04 26.23 -2.30
C GLN A 39 10.53 26.61 -2.17
N PRO A 40 11.20 26.35 -1.04
CA PRO A 40 12.65 26.23 -1.06
C PRO A 40 13.01 24.98 -1.87
N SER A 41 14.24 24.94 -2.40
CA SER A 41 14.78 23.92 -3.31
C SER A 41 14.94 22.50 -2.73
N THR A 42 14.10 22.12 -1.77
CA THR A 42 14.01 20.82 -1.13
C THR A 42 12.54 20.43 -1.15
N LEU A 43 12.16 19.55 -2.08
CA LEU A 43 10.82 18.98 -2.17
C LEU A 43 10.57 18.19 -0.87
N THR A 44 10.10 18.85 0.18
CA THR A 44 9.77 18.16 1.41
C THR A 44 8.42 17.49 1.19
N LEU A 45 8.45 16.29 0.63
CA LEU A 45 7.32 15.34 0.58
C LEU A 45 7.05 14.77 1.99
N ASP A 46 7.22 15.61 3.03
CA ASP A 46 6.87 15.31 4.41
C ASP A 46 5.39 15.60 4.59
N LEU A 47 4.59 14.65 4.12
CA LEU A 47 3.14 14.69 4.20
C LEU A 47 2.67 13.59 5.13
N ASN A 48 3.01 13.74 6.41
CA ASN A 48 2.11 13.31 7.47
C ASN A 48 0.78 14.10 7.36
N GLY A 49 -0.08 13.73 6.40
CA GLY A 49 -1.52 14.01 6.52
C GLY A 49 -2.23 14.92 5.50
N THR A 50 -1.76 15.10 4.25
CA THR A 50 -2.72 15.59 3.24
C THR A 50 -3.48 14.42 2.65
N VAL A 51 -4.78 14.37 2.97
CA VAL A 51 -5.72 13.44 2.35
C VAL A 51 -5.84 13.80 0.86
N PRO A 52 -5.72 12.84 -0.07
CA PRO A 52 -5.98 13.07 -1.48
C PRO A 52 -7.37 13.71 -1.66
N GLY A 53 -7.45 14.83 -2.39
CA GLY A 53 -8.72 15.53 -2.66
C GLY A 53 -8.86 16.94 -2.10
N SER A 54 -7.99 17.38 -1.18
CA SER A 54 -8.03 18.78 -0.69
C SER A 54 -7.80 19.81 -1.81
N GLN A 55 -7.10 19.42 -2.87
CA GLN A 55 -6.63 20.32 -3.93
C GLN A 55 -7.43 20.24 -5.24
N GLY A 56 -8.56 19.53 -5.25
CA GLY A 56 -9.40 19.35 -6.44
C GLY A 56 -8.89 18.26 -7.38
N VAL A 57 -9.82 17.53 -7.99
CA VAL A 57 -9.54 16.45 -8.94
C VAL A 57 -9.18 17.05 -10.30
N MET A 58 -8.02 16.70 -10.83
CA MET A 58 -7.57 17.12 -12.15
C MET A 58 -8.11 16.18 -13.24
N ASN A 59 -8.00 14.89 -13.01
CA ASN A 59 -8.44 13.87 -13.95
C ASN A 59 -8.58 12.51 -13.23
N THR A 60 -9.41 11.63 -13.79
CA THR A 60 -9.70 10.30 -13.26
C THR A 60 -9.70 9.26 -14.37
N ASP A 61 -9.14 8.10 -14.09
CA ASP A 61 -9.27 6.89 -14.89
C ASP A 61 -9.94 5.80 -14.04
N ALA A 62 -11.21 5.51 -14.32
CA ALA A 62 -12.02 4.54 -13.56
C ALA A 62 -11.94 3.10 -14.13
N THR A 63 -10.97 2.82 -15.00
CA THR A 63 -10.88 1.54 -15.73
C THR A 63 -9.61 0.77 -15.41
N ILE A 64 -8.97 1.08 -14.28
CA ILE A 64 -7.70 0.45 -13.93
C ILE A 64 -7.92 -1.03 -13.61
N SER A 65 -6.94 -1.82 -14.00
CA SER A 65 -6.82 -3.24 -13.69
C SER A 65 -5.47 -3.52 -13.09
N GLY A 66 -5.32 -4.60 -12.34
CA GLY A 66 -4.09 -4.85 -11.60
C GLY A 66 -4.16 -6.04 -10.68
N TRP A 67 -3.30 -6.03 -9.66
CA TRP A 67 -3.19 -7.08 -8.68
C TRP A 67 -2.47 -6.60 -7.41
N VAL A 68 -2.73 -7.30 -6.31
CA VAL A 68 -2.06 -7.13 -5.02
C VAL A 68 -1.62 -8.52 -4.53
N ASP A 69 -0.33 -8.69 -4.27
CA ASP A 69 0.21 -9.90 -3.65
C ASP A 69 0.72 -9.54 -2.24
N GLN A 70 -0.14 -9.78 -1.24
CA GLN A 70 0.17 -9.50 0.15
C GLN A 70 1.35 -10.34 0.66
N VAL A 71 1.51 -11.58 0.17
CA VAL A 71 2.56 -12.49 0.65
C VAL A 71 3.93 -12.07 0.11
N ALA A 72 3.97 -11.71 -1.18
CA ALA A 72 5.18 -11.19 -1.81
C ALA A 72 5.48 -9.74 -1.40
N GLY A 73 4.51 -9.02 -0.83
CA GLY A 73 4.63 -7.59 -0.53
C GLY A 73 4.73 -6.75 -1.80
N THR A 74 4.00 -7.12 -2.85
CA THR A 74 4.07 -6.44 -4.16
C THR A 74 2.70 -6.13 -4.71
N TRP A 75 2.63 -5.17 -5.63
CA TRP A 75 1.39 -4.79 -6.32
C TRP A 75 1.67 -4.19 -7.69
N GLY A 76 0.64 -4.11 -8.52
CA GLY A 76 0.74 -3.50 -9.84
C GLY A 76 -0.62 -3.06 -10.36
N VAL A 77 -0.63 -1.96 -11.12
CA VAL A 77 -1.84 -1.41 -11.73
C VAL A 77 -1.54 -0.86 -13.12
N SER A 78 -2.52 -0.94 -14.01
CA SER A 78 -2.42 -0.44 -15.37
C SER A 78 -3.78 -0.09 -15.94
N SER A 79 -3.79 0.72 -16.99
CA SER A 79 -5.01 1.01 -17.73
C SER A 79 -4.74 1.04 -19.22
N THR A 80 -5.73 0.62 -19.99
CA THR A 80 -5.74 0.82 -21.44
C THR A 80 -6.36 2.17 -21.84
N THR A 81 -7.11 2.78 -20.92
CA THR A 81 -7.68 4.12 -21.07
C THR A 81 -6.58 5.16 -20.90
N LYS A 82 -6.66 6.21 -21.71
CA LYS A 82 -5.69 7.30 -21.63
C LYS A 82 -6.01 8.18 -20.43
N PHE A 83 -4.98 8.47 -19.65
CA PHE A 83 -5.00 9.50 -18.64
C PHE A 83 -4.34 10.76 -19.20
N SER A 84 -5.04 11.90 -19.16
CA SER A 84 -4.55 13.18 -19.70
C SER A 84 -3.96 13.10 -21.12
N GLY A 85 -4.56 12.27 -21.98
CA GLY A 85 -4.17 12.13 -23.39
C GLY A 85 -3.12 11.05 -23.70
N ALA A 86 -2.50 10.43 -22.70
CA ALA A 86 -1.52 9.35 -22.88
C ALA A 86 -1.89 8.06 -22.13
N LYS A 87 -1.40 6.93 -22.62
CA LYS A 87 -1.51 5.64 -21.91
C LYS A 87 -0.55 5.64 -20.73
N TRP A 88 -0.87 4.84 -19.72
CA TRP A 88 -0.02 4.69 -18.54
C TRP A 88 -0.01 3.26 -17.99
N THR A 89 1.08 2.91 -17.32
CA THR A 89 1.26 1.66 -16.59
C THR A 89 2.01 1.94 -15.30
N ALA A 90 1.82 1.11 -14.28
CA ALA A 90 2.58 1.17 -13.04
C ALA A 90 3.12 -0.23 -12.70
N THR A 91 4.42 -0.31 -12.44
CA THR A 91 5.13 -1.59 -12.28
C THR A 91 6.14 -1.52 -11.14
N ALA A 92 6.69 -2.67 -10.74
CA ALA A 92 7.64 -2.80 -9.64
C ALA A 92 7.11 -2.23 -8.31
N GLY A 93 5.81 -2.44 -8.04
CA GLY A 93 5.18 -1.97 -6.83
C GLY A 93 5.63 -2.78 -5.61
N GLN A 94 5.99 -2.08 -4.54
CA GLN A 94 6.31 -2.63 -3.22
C GLN A 94 5.21 -2.24 -2.23
N LEU A 95 4.86 -3.14 -1.31
CA LEU A 95 3.91 -2.93 -0.23
C LEU A 95 4.61 -2.99 1.12
N LEU A 96 4.22 -2.06 1.99
CA LEU A 96 4.56 -2.03 3.40
C LEU A 96 3.30 -2.32 4.21
N LEU A 97 3.29 -3.47 4.88
CA LEU A 97 2.11 -3.99 5.58
C LEU A 97 2.13 -3.71 7.09
N THR A 98 3.20 -3.16 7.61
CA THR A 98 3.40 -2.98 9.06
C THR A 98 3.17 -1.52 9.46
N PRO A 99 2.34 -1.25 10.48
CA PRO A 99 2.21 0.09 11.04
C PRO A 99 3.52 0.61 11.63
N GLY A 100 3.75 1.91 11.52
CA GLY A 100 4.95 2.58 12.03
C GLY A 100 5.34 3.81 11.22
N SER A 101 6.48 4.38 11.56
CA SER A 101 7.12 5.46 10.80
C SER A 101 8.30 4.89 10.01
N TYR A 102 8.39 5.27 8.74
CA TYR A 102 9.35 4.73 7.79
C TYR A 102 9.98 5.84 6.97
N ALA A 103 11.23 5.66 6.62
CA ALA A 103 11.88 6.36 5.53
C ALA A 103 11.81 5.47 4.28
N LEU A 104 11.26 5.99 3.20
CA LEU A 104 11.21 5.33 1.90
C LEU A 104 12.31 5.91 1.02
N ASP A 105 13.21 5.05 0.55
CA ASP A 105 14.04 5.34 -0.61
C ASP A 105 13.20 5.08 -1.87
N THR A 106 12.72 6.14 -2.50
CA THR A 106 11.86 6.07 -3.69
C THR A 106 12.67 5.68 -4.93
N THR A 107 13.98 5.87 -4.95
CA THR A 107 14.83 5.43 -6.07
C THR A 107 14.91 3.92 -6.14
N THR A 108 14.89 3.26 -4.98
CA THR A 108 14.92 1.80 -4.86
C THR A 108 13.57 1.18 -4.48
N ASN A 109 12.54 1.99 -4.20
CA ASN A 109 11.26 1.59 -3.60
C ASN A 109 11.42 0.79 -2.28
N THR A 110 12.43 1.13 -1.47
CA THR A 110 12.77 0.40 -0.25
C THR A 110 12.31 1.16 1.00
N PHE A 111 11.52 0.50 1.85
CA PHE A 111 11.10 1.04 3.15
C PHE A 111 12.11 0.65 4.25
N VAL A 112 12.53 1.63 5.05
CA VAL A 112 13.40 1.44 6.22
C VAL A 112 12.67 1.96 7.45
N ALA A 113 12.57 1.14 8.50
CA ALA A 113 11.91 1.53 9.75
C ALA A 113 12.66 2.67 10.44
N GLY A 114 11.90 3.67 10.93
CA GLY A 114 12.43 4.87 11.57
C GLY A 114 12.02 6.15 10.85
N SER A 115 12.10 7.28 11.55
CA SER A 115 11.95 8.61 10.94
C SER A 115 13.28 9.03 10.34
N GLY A 116 13.35 9.14 9.01
CA GLY A 116 14.48 9.74 8.32
C GLY A 116 14.38 11.26 8.34
N VAL A 117 15.49 11.98 8.25
CA VAL A 117 15.41 13.37 7.80
C VAL A 117 15.27 13.29 6.28
N ALA A 118 14.15 13.77 5.73
CA ALA A 118 13.98 13.95 4.27
C ALA A 118 14.94 15.06 3.81
N ALA A 119 16.22 14.72 3.67
CA ALA A 119 17.28 15.67 3.38
C ALA A 119 17.60 15.78 1.88
N TYR A 120 17.16 14.82 1.05
CA TYR A 120 17.52 14.72 -0.36
C TYR A 120 16.41 14.08 -1.22
N ASP A 121 16.40 14.40 -2.52
CA ASP A 121 15.66 13.66 -3.57
C ASP A 121 15.91 12.15 -3.41
N GLY A 122 14.86 11.37 -3.49
CA GLY A 122 14.92 9.93 -3.26
C GLY A 122 14.48 9.49 -1.88
N MET A 123 14.29 10.37 -0.88
CA MET A 123 13.94 9.97 0.49
C MET A 123 12.66 10.64 1.01
N MET A 124 11.65 9.84 1.38
CA MET A 124 10.39 10.34 1.93
C MET A 124 10.05 9.74 3.29
N ASN A 125 9.42 10.52 4.16
CA ASN A 125 8.88 10.01 5.42
C ASN A 125 7.42 9.59 5.24
N ILE A 126 7.10 8.40 5.73
CA ILE A 126 5.77 7.83 5.64
C ILE A 126 5.38 7.30 7.01
N THR A 127 4.19 7.68 7.46
CA THR A 127 3.56 7.06 8.63
C THR A 127 2.44 6.15 8.16
N VAL A 128 2.49 4.89 8.57
CA VAL A 128 1.46 3.88 8.34
C VAL A 128 0.74 3.63 9.66
N GLY A 129 -0.54 3.98 9.72
CA GLY A 129 -1.38 3.76 10.88
C GLY A 129 -1.81 2.30 11.05
N ALA A 130 -2.54 2.02 12.13
CA ALA A 130 -3.26 0.77 12.28
C ALA A 130 -4.31 0.64 11.16
N ASN A 131 -4.48 -0.59 10.64
CA ASN A 131 -5.35 -0.88 9.48
C ASN A 131 -5.00 -0.06 8.22
N GLN A 132 -3.75 0.35 8.09
CA GLN A 132 -3.24 0.97 6.88
C GLN A 132 -2.10 0.15 6.28
N VAL A 133 -1.92 0.33 4.98
CA VAL A 133 -0.79 -0.20 4.22
C VAL A 133 -0.25 0.91 3.35
N ALA A 134 1.06 0.91 3.08
CA ALA A 134 1.66 1.86 2.14
C ALA A 134 2.19 1.11 0.91
N GLY A 135 2.28 1.83 -0.21
CA GLY A 135 2.86 1.31 -1.43
C GLY A 135 3.68 2.35 -2.15
N ALA A 136 4.76 1.87 -2.78
CA ALA A 136 5.58 2.64 -3.70
C ALA A 136 5.60 1.94 -5.05
N ILE A 137 5.50 2.66 -6.15
CA ILE A 137 5.43 2.08 -7.51
C ILE A 137 6.04 2.99 -8.57
N ASN A 138 6.57 2.38 -9.63
CA ASN A 138 7.10 3.09 -10.79
C ASN A 138 6.01 3.25 -11.84
N PHE A 139 5.54 4.49 -11.99
CA PHE A 139 4.58 4.92 -12.98
C PHE A 139 5.27 5.32 -14.29
N ALA A 140 4.63 4.96 -15.39
CA ALA A 140 5.01 5.35 -16.74
C ALA A 140 3.80 5.99 -17.42
N TRP A 141 4.01 7.13 -18.06
CA TRP A 141 2.97 7.91 -18.72
C TRP A 141 3.49 8.46 -20.05
N GLY A 142 2.88 8.02 -21.15
CA GLY A 142 3.39 8.32 -22.48
C GLY A 142 4.85 7.86 -22.66
N ALA A 143 5.76 8.79 -22.91
CA ALA A 143 7.19 8.54 -23.02
C ALA A 143 7.97 8.74 -21.70
N SER A 144 7.32 9.24 -20.65
CA SER A 144 7.94 9.46 -19.34
C SER A 144 7.86 8.18 -18.52
N THR A 145 8.99 7.69 -18.03
CA THR A 145 9.11 6.46 -17.23
C THR A 145 9.84 6.72 -15.92
N GLY A 146 9.71 5.81 -14.95
CA GLY A 146 10.40 5.93 -13.66
C GLY A 146 9.83 7.05 -12.80
N ILE A 147 8.55 7.38 -13.00
CA ILE A 147 7.84 8.34 -12.18
C ILE A 147 7.49 7.65 -10.86
N ARG A 148 7.98 8.17 -9.74
CA ARG A 148 7.87 7.53 -8.43
C ARG A 148 6.60 8.01 -7.75
N VAL A 149 5.71 7.06 -7.49
CA VAL A 149 4.40 7.31 -6.87
C VAL A 149 4.31 6.54 -5.57
N VAL A 150 3.81 7.21 -4.55
CA VAL A 150 3.65 6.66 -3.22
C VAL A 150 2.27 6.97 -2.69
N GLU A 151 1.68 5.99 -2.03
CA GLU A 151 0.34 6.08 -1.47
C GLU A 151 0.25 5.28 -0.17
N VAL A 152 -0.64 5.74 0.72
CA VAL A 152 -1.07 5.02 1.91
C VAL A 152 -2.56 4.77 1.75
N TRP A 153 -2.98 3.54 1.99
CA TRP A 153 -4.38 3.13 1.96
C TRP A 153 -4.88 2.75 3.35
N ASN A 154 -6.17 3.00 3.58
CA ASN A 154 -6.94 2.30 4.59
C ASN A 154 -7.32 0.92 4.05
N VAL A 155 -7.19 -0.11 4.89
CA VAL A 155 -7.69 -1.46 4.62
C VAL A 155 -9.10 -1.55 5.15
N ASN A 156 -10.08 -1.72 4.25
CA ASN A 156 -11.48 -1.88 4.61
C ASN A 156 -11.76 -3.28 5.17
N GLY A 157 -12.90 -3.45 5.84
CA GLY A 157 -13.28 -4.74 6.45
C GLY A 157 -13.45 -5.89 5.46
N ASP A 158 -13.67 -5.60 4.18
CA ASP A 158 -13.74 -6.57 3.08
C ASP A 158 -12.39 -6.80 2.37
N GLY A 159 -11.31 -6.16 2.85
CA GLY A 159 -9.97 -6.26 2.27
C GLY A 159 -9.73 -5.37 1.05
N SER A 160 -10.67 -4.50 0.68
CA SER A 160 -10.45 -3.48 -0.34
C SER A 160 -9.62 -2.30 0.20
N LEU A 161 -9.00 -1.52 -0.69
CA LEU A 161 -8.08 -0.43 -0.34
C LEU A 161 -8.63 0.92 -0.79
N THR A 162 -8.79 1.84 0.16
CA THR A 162 -9.20 3.23 -0.10
C THR A 162 -8.09 4.19 0.30
N ALA A 163 -7.96 5.28 -0.45
CA ALA A 163 -6.89 6.24 -0.23
C ALA A 163 -6.96 6.85 1.18
N ALA A 164 -5.85 6.82 1.91
CA ALA A 164 -5.67 7.48 3.19
C ALA A 164 -4.78 8.72 3.06
N ALA A 165 -3.67 8.58 2.32
CA ALA A 165 -2.75 9.66 2.02
C ALA A 165 -2.10 9.42 0.64
N ALA A 166 -1.85 10.49 -0.12
CA ALA A 166 -1.15 10.43 -1.39
C ALA A 166 -0.01 11.46 -1.36
N PRO A 167 1.15 11.12 -0.76
CA PRO A 167 2.28 12.05 -0.59
C PRO A 167 2.72 12.75 -1.87
N GLY A 168 2.56 12.11 -3.03
CA GLY A 168 2.72 12.78 -4.32
C GLY A 168 3.39 11.91 -5.39
N MET A 169 3.59 12.54 -6.54
CA MET A 169 4.49 12.09 -7.60
C MET A 169 5.80 12.86 -7.43
N GLU A 170 6.86 12.18 -7.00
CA GLU A 170 8.11 12.85 -6.60
C GLU A 170 8.85 13.46 -7.80
N ASN A 171 8.79 12.82 -8.96
CA ASN A 171 9.50 13.22 -10.17
C ASN A 171 8.63 13.11 -11.43
N GLY A 172 9.22 13.45 -12.59
CA GLY A 172 8.55 13.38 -13.88
C GLY A 172 7.79 14.66 -14.27
N PRO A 173 6.86 14.58 -15.23
CA PRO A 173 6.15 15.75 -15.76
C PRO A 173 5.05 16.27 -14.84
N PHE A 174 4.80 15.59 -13.71
CA PHE A 174 3.80 15.95 -12.72
C PHE A 174 4.43 16.31 -11.36
N PRO A 175 5.45 17.18 -11.32
CA PRO A 175 6.01 17.59 -10.04
C PRO A 175 4.89 18.26 -9.23
N THR A 176 4.80 17.97 -7.94
CA THR A 176 3.80 18.47 -6.99
C THR A 176 2.39 17.89 -7.08
N PHE A 177 2.03 17.13 -8.11
CA PHE A 177 0.72 16.48 -8.18
C PHE A 177 0.64 15.30 -7.21
N GLN A 178 -0.58 14.99 -6.78
CA GLN A 178 -0.87 13.80 -5.98
C GLN A 178 -1.57 12.76 -6.84
N ALA A 179 -1.16 11.51 -6.67
CA ALA A 179 -1.68 10.37 -7.39
C ALA A 179 -2.27 9.38 -6.38
N SER A 180 -3.48 8.91 -6.63
CA SER A 180 -4.15 7.92 -5.80
C SER A 180 -4.75 6.81 -6.64
N PHE A 181 -4.63 5.59 -6.15
CA PHE A 181 -5.22 4.39 -6.71
C PHE A 181 -6.25 3.85 -5.72
N GLY A 182 -7.53 4.09 -5.98
CA GLY A 182 -8.60 3.39 -5.26
C GLY A 182 -8.71 1.97 -5.78
N LEU A 183 -8.46 0.96 -4.94
CA LEU A 183 -8.55 -0.46 -5.31
C LEU A 183 -9.73 -1.09 -4.57
N THR A 184 -10.94 -0.94 -5.14
CA THR A 184 -12.18 -1.32 -4.41
C THR A 184 -12.62 -2.77 -4.57
N ALA A 185 -11.82 -3.60 -5.25
CA ALA A 185 -12.08 -5.04 -5.28
C ALA A 185 -11.97 -5.63 -3.86
N PRO A 186 -12.89 -6.52 -3.44
CA PRO A 186 -12.80 -7.17 -2.15
C PRO A 186 -11.68 -8.22 -2.14
N ASN A 187 -11.22 -8.57 -0.94
CA ASN A 187 -10.21 -9.60 -0.66
C ASN A 187 -8.84 -9.33 -1.31
N LEU A 188 -8.46 -8.06 -1.51
CA LEU A 188 -7.11 -7.74 -2.01
C LEU A 188 -6.05 -7.96 -0.92
N ILE A 189 -6.37 -7.59 0.31
CA ILE A 189 -5.52 -7.74 1.48
C ILE A 189 -6.36 -8.26 2.64
N SER A 190 -5.83 -9.23 3.38
CA SER A 190 -6.39 -9.64 4.66
C SER A 190 -6.04 -8.60 5.74
N SER A 191 -6.97 -8.33 6.66
CA SER A 191 -6.82 -7.33 7.73
C SER A 191 -5.45 -7.44 8.41
N VAL A 192 -4.68 -6.35 8.42
CA VAL A 192 -3.36 -6.29 9.07
C VAL A 192 -3.58 -6.36 10.58
N PRO A 193 -3.06 -7.38 11.29
CA PRO A 193 -3.22 -7.48 12.74
C PRO A 193 -2.65 -6.26 13.45
N GLU A 194 -3.43 -5.64 14.34
CA GLU A 194 -2.93 -4.50 15.11
C GLU A 194 -1.87 -4.98 16.12
N PRO A 195 -0.73 -4.27 16.26
CA PRO A 195 0.31 -4.67 17.20
C PRO A 195 -0.18 -4.80 18.65
N ALA A 196 -1.18 -3.99 19.04
CA ALA A 196 -1.68 -3.92 20.41
C ALA A 196 -2.59 -5.11 20.78
N SER A 197 -3.36 -5.67 19.85
CA SER A 197 -4.30 -6.76 20.16
C SER A 197 -3.58 -8.09 20.43
N MET A 198 -2.45 -8.35 19.76
CA MET A 198 -1.59 -9.50 20.05
C MET A 198 -0.98 -9.41 21.45
N LEU A 199 -0.52 -8.22 21.85
CA LEU A 199 0.06 -7.98 23.17
C LEU A 199 -0.99 -8.07 24.30
N LEU A 200 -2.21 -7.59 24.04
CA LEU A 200 -3.32 -7.62 25.01
C LEU A 200 -3.87 -9.04 25.23
N ILE A 201 -3.96 -9.86 24.17
CA ILE A 201 -4.37 -11.27 24.29
C ILE A 201 -3.31 -12.07 25.05
N GLY A 202 -2.03 -11.85 24.75
CA GLY A 202 -0.92 -12.51 25.45
C GLY A 202 -0.85 -12.14 26.93
N SER A 203 -1.01 -10.86 27.27
CA SER A 203 -0.98 -10.38 28.65
C SER A 203 -2.24 -10.73 29.45
N GLY A 204 -3.41 -10.74 28.81
CA GLY A 204 -4.67 -11.16 29.43
C GLY A 204 -4.68 -12.64 29.84
N LEU A 205 -4.15 -13.53 28.99
CA LEU A 205 -4.07 -14.95 29.29
C LEU A 205 -3.03 -15.26 30.38
N ALA A 206 -1.88 -14.58 30.36
CA ALA A 206 -0.87 -14.71 31.41
C ALA A 206 -1.38 -14.23 32.77
N GLY A 207 -2.16 -13.14 32.80
CA GLY A 207 -2.81 -12.63 34.01
C GLY A 207 -3.83 -13.61 34.61
N LEU A 208 -4.64 -14.27 33.76
CA LEU A 208 -5.61 -15.29 34.20
C LEU A 208 -4.93 -16.56 34.74
N LEU A 209 -3.85 -17.02 34.12
CA LEU A 209 -3.05 -18.14 34.62
C LEU A 209 -2.39 -17.81 35.97
N GLY A 210 -1.95 -16.55 36.17
CA GLY A 210 -1.45 -16.07 37.45
C GLY A 210 -2.48 -16.10 38.58
N LEU A 211 -3.74 -15.73 38.28
CA LEU A 211 -4.84 -15.76 39.26
C LEU A 211 -5.29 -17.17 39.63
N SER A 212 -5.19 -18.14 38.70
CA SER A 212 -5.54 -19.55 38.98
C SER A 212 -4.58 -20.26 39.96
N ARG A 213 -3.36 -19.74 40.16
CA ARG A 213 -2.38 -20.31 41.10
C ARG A 213 -2.46 -19.76 42.52
N ARG A 214 -3.23 -18.70 42.77
CA ARG A 214 -3.35 -18.07 44.10
C ARG A 214 -4.56 -18.59 44.87
N ARG A 215 -4.65 -19.90 45.05
CA ARG A 215 -5.50 -20.55 46.06
C ARG A 215 -4.70 -21.64 46.76
N LYS A 216 -3.96 -21.26 47.79
CA LYS A 216 -3.57 -22.09 48.93
C LYS A 216 -3.59 -21.21 50.17
#